data_AF-A0A0A9VWK0-F1
#
_entry.id   AF-A0A0A9VWK0-F1
#
_cell.length_a   1.000
_cell.length_b   1.000
_cell.length_c   1.000
_cell.angle_alpha   90.00
_cell.angle_beta   90.00
_cell.angle_gamma   90.00
#
_symmetry.space_group_name_H-M   'P 1'
#
loop_
_entity.id
_entity.type
_entity.pdbx_description
1 polymer ?
#
loop_
_entity_poly.entity_id
_entity_poly.type
_entity_poly.pdbx_seq_one_letter_code
_entity_poly.pdbx_strand_id
1 'polypeptide(L)'
;MDKPQLSPDDAEASEKLFQAGDKIEIRPQMAVTPQNGDTRIDMVEVRQAFVGMGKEELMRFANDPFWVKLRWFLFGLFWVLWFGMLFGAVAIIAYAPKCSAPAERDWFEKSPLYLINADQIRDSDGKEIPLDQGLMLMKDHLNSLGIKSILLDLNSENDDDFKVLPKKYGSEESLKKVLSTLRESGIHTFLKIVPNHASIKNPWFTKSAQREDPYESYFVWAKGKDGGPPNNWNTVDTVDGQSAWSLNDERGEYYLHQANSTFADLNFRNPALTDYFSGVYKHWLSIGFCGIHLEKVSLLVEDANLEDEHPSTVNDGKLGERDFLTHSKTSELQESYDIIKKWAAVITNSSGVLSVDRVSGPDVPANLIQRPLSIDTRENSISLEKQLETYIPNVIQMPHQLWALDSTSTQNLSPANIQNINLLFLLLPGTSMISSGLEVGQVKQQILRLPVFKGAPWGSASVEMSSKTLFSTFQKVVELRESPSITHGNTEFIKSNTSVLLITRLKDGNPGYLISLNLDDTDTQEVDLKEAQVKGAVNKNLKLVASSTNFTEANTGKISSETNALEALQFTMPPSSFAVIEYVVASE
;
A
#
# COMPACT_ATOMS: atom_id res chain seq x y z
N MET A 1 -34.50 -17.18 30.40
CA MET A 1 -35.11 -17.45 29.10
C MET A 1 -33.98 -17.63 28.10
N ASP A 2 -33.87 -18.87 27.63
CA ASP A 2 -33.25 -19.38 26.42
C ASP A 2 -31.76 -19.12 26.12
N LYS A 3 -30.97 -20.18 26.36
CA LYS A 3 -29.67 -20.42 25.72
C LYS A 3 -29.89 -20.97 24.30
N PRO A 4 -29.08 -20.58 23.29
CA PRO A 4 -29.18 -21.15 21.94
C PRO A 4 -28.69 -22.61 21.91
N GLN A 5 -29.43 -23.45 21.18
CA GLN A 5 -29.14 -24.85 20.88
C GLN A 5 -27.99 -24.96 19.86
N LEU A 6 -27.05 -25.88 20.11
CA LEU A 6 -26.12 -26.40 19.09
C LEU A 6 -26.65 -27.73 18.54
N SER A 7 -26.31 -28.00 17.27
CA SER A 7 -26.77 -29.10 16.41
C SER A 7 -26.23 -30.49 16.78
N PRO A 8 -26.86 -31.59 16.30
CA PRO A 8 -26.72 -32.94 16.87
C PRO A 8 -25.50 -33.77 16.44
N ASP A 9 -24.43 -33.18 15.89
CA ASP A 9 -23.37 -33.97 15.22
C ASP A 9 -21.97 -33.91 15.87
N ASP A 10 -21.80 -33.25 17.01
CA ASP A 10 -20.48 -33.17 17.70
C ASP A 10 -20.42 -33.90 19.07
N ALA A 11 -21.37 -34.79 19.36
CA ALA A 11 -21.45 -35.53 20.62
C ALA A 11 -20.98 -36.99 20.51
N GLU A 12 -20.00 -37.29 19.66
CA GLU A 12 -19.46 -38.64 19.51
C GLU A 12 -17.93 -38.68 19.51
N ALA A 13 -17.32 -38.19 20.59
CA ALA A 13 -16.00 -38.66 20.99
C ALA A 13 -15.84 -38.52 22.51
N SER A 14 -15.55 -39.64 23.17
CA SER A 14 -15.09 -39.77 24.56
C SER A 14 -16.18 -40.02 25.62
N GLU A 15 -16.66 -41.26 25.73
CA GLU A 15 -16.78 -42.01 27.01
C GLU A 15 -17.49 -43.34 26.80
N LYS A 16 -16.73 -44.44 26.68
CA LYS A 16 -17.19 -45.80 27.02
C LYS A 16 -16.07 -46.55 27.73
N LEU A 17 -15.92 -46.26 29.02
CA LEU A 17 -15.26 -47.16 29.96
C LEU A 17 -16.33 -48.05 30.61
N PHE A 18 -16.20 -49.34 30.35
CA PHE A 18 -17.13 -50.42 30.69
C PHE A 18 -17.44 -50.52 32.19
N GLN A 19 -18.73 -50.69 32.51
CA GLN A 19 -19.18 -51.35 33.74
C GLN A 19 -19.37 -52.86 33.51
N ALA A 20 -19.18 -53.58 34.61
CA ALA A 20 -18.99 -55.01 34.70
C ALA A 20 -20.23 -55.86 34.43
N GLY A 21 -19.95 -57.06 33.89
CA GLY A 21 -20.84 -58.21 33.97
C GLY A 21 -21.19 -58.79 32.62
N ASP A 22 -20.36 -59.70 32.09
CA ASP A 22 -20.89 -60.91 31.45
C ASP A 22 -19.82 -61.97 31.21
N LYS A 23 -20.25 -63.23 31.36
CA LYS A 23 -19.46 -64.46 31.23
C LYS A 23 -19.01 -64.64 29.77
N ILE A 24 -17.73 -64.95 29.56
CA ILE A 24 -17.18 -65.28 28.25
C ILE A 24 -17.28 -66.81 28.04
N GLU A 25 -18.25 -67.25 27.24
CA GLU A 25 -18.24 -68.55 26.57
C GLU A 25 -17.45 -68.44 25.26
N ILE A 26 -16.39 -69.22 25.09
CA ILE A 26 -15.60 -69.27 23.86
C ILE A 26 -16.11 -70.44 23.01
N ARG A 27 -16.74 -70.13 21.87
CA ARG A 27 -16.94 -71.10 20.77
C ARG A 27 -15.68 -71.19 19.91
N PRO A 28 -15.17 -72.38 19.55
CA PRO A 28 -13.97 -72.48 18.71
C PRO A 28 -14.31 -72.27 17.23
N GLN A 29 -13.48 -71.50 16.54
CA GLN A 29 -13.48 -71.43 15.07
C GLN A 29 -12.68 -72.62 14.50
N MET A 30 -13.26 -73.25 13.49
CA MET A 30 -12.70 -74.37 12.73
C MET A 30 -11.41 -73.97 11.99
N ALA A 31 -10.39 -74.81 12.10
CA ALA A 31 -9.24 -74.82 11.19
C ALA A 31 -9.02 -76.24 10.62
N VAL A 32 -9.24 -76.29 9.30
CA VAL A 32 -8.79 -77.21 8.23
C VAL A 32 -7.85 -78.37 8.60
N THR A 33 -8.22 -79.58 8.18
CA THR A 33 -7.38 -80.80 8.10
C THR A 33 -6.55 -80.84 6.82
N PRO A 34 -5.37 -81.50 6.84
CA PRO A 34 -5.24 -82.68 5.98
C PRO A 34 -4.55 -83.90 6.61
N GLN A 35 -4.88 -85.02 5.98
CA GLN A 35 -4.52 -86.45 6.09
C GLN A 35 -3.17 -86.92 6.66
N ASN A 36 -3.33 -88.06 7.35
CA ASN A 36 -2.49 -89.27 7.45
C ASN A 36 -1.26 -89.31 8.37
N GLY A 37 -1.43 -90.12 9.42
CA GLY A 37 -0.49 -91.18 9.78
C GLY A 37 0.63 -90.80 10.74
N ASP A 38 0.35 -90.73 12.04
CA ASP A 38 0.93 -91.69 12.99
C ASP A 38 0.42 -91.44 14.43
N THR A 39 0.50 -92.51 15.20
CA THR A 39 -0.01 -92.76 16.55
C THR A 39 0.19 -91.67 17.60
N ARG A 40 -0.84 -91.49 18.45
CA ARG A 40 -0.88 -90.63 19.64
C ARG A 40 0.12 -91.09 20.71
N ILE A 41 0.96 -90.17 21.17
CA ILE A 41 1.41 -90.10 22.57
C ILE A 41 1.11 -88.68 23.02
N ASP A 42 0.05 -88.51 23.82
CA ASP A 42 -0.28 -87.24 24.48
C ASP A 42 0.79 -86.94 25.53
N MET A 43 1.70 -86.02 25.23
CA MET A 43 2.41 -85.25 26.26
C MET A 43 1.53 -84.07 26.64
N VAL A 44 0.94 -84.17 27.82
CA VAL A 44 0.17 -83.12 28.50
C VAL A 44 1.11 -81.98 28.95
N GLU A 45 0.74 -80.76 28.52
CA GLU A 45 1.00 -79.43 29.12
C GLU A 45 2.46 -78.96 29.27
N VAL A 46 2.80 -77.69 29.04
CA VAL A 46 2.25 -76.50 29.73
C VAL A 46 2.30 -75.28 28.80
N ARG A 47 1.14 -74.64 28.57
CA ARG A 47 1.08 -73.21 28.23
C ARG A 47 0.90 -72.43 29.53
N GLN A 48 1.93 -71.73 29.97
CA GLN A 48 1.81 -70.72 31.03
C GLN A 48 0.96 -69.55 30.51
N ALA A 49 -0.27 -69.42 31.00
CA ALA A 49 -1.04 -68.19 30.87
C ALA A 49 -2.12 -68.11 31.97
N PHE A 50 -1.77 -67.55 33.14
CA PHE A 50 -2.58 -66.57 33.86
C PHE A 50 -1.74 -65.98 35.02
N VAL A 51 -1.22 -64.75 34.86
CA VAL A 51 -0.53 -63.99 35.93
C VAL A 51 -1.48 -62.92 36.42
N GLY A 52 -2.57 -63.35 37.07
CA GLY A 52 -3.51 -62.48 37.74
C GLY A 52 -3.74 -63.00 39.15
N MET A 53 -3.31 -62.23 40.15
CA MET A 53 -3.53 -62.57 41.55
C MET A 53 -5.00 -62.30 41.92
N GLY A 54 -5.67 -63.25 42.59
CA GLY A 54 -7.05 -63.06 43.06
C GLY A 54 -7.15 -61.96 44.14
N LYS A 55 -8.34 -61.38 44.35
CA LYS A 55 -8.56 -60.30 45.35
C LYS A 55 -8.01 -60.65 46.73
N GLU A 56 -8.20 -61.90 47.17
CA GLU A 56 -7.77 -62.35 48.50
C GLU A 56 -6.25 -62.49 48.62
N GLU A 57 -5.57 -62.95 47.56
CA GLU A 57 -4.12 -63.04 47.52
C GLU A 57 -3.48 -61.66 47.39
N LEU A 58 -4.08 -60.76 46.61
CA LEU A 58 -3.63 -59.38 46.46
C LEU A 58 -3.72 -58.60 47.77
N MET A 59 -4.79 -58.80 48.54
CA MET A 59 -4.99 -58.13 49.84
C MET A 59 -3.94 -58.52 50.89
N ARG A 60 -3.27 -59.68 50.73
CA ARG A 60 -2.15 -60.07 51.62
C ARG A 60 -0.91 -59.22 51.39
N PHE A 61 -0.60 -58.86 50.14
CA PHE A 61 0.58 -58.07 49.77
C PHE A 61 0.28 -56.57 49.62
N ALA A 62 -0.98 -56.18 49.43
CA ALA A 62 -1.40 -54.79 49.26
C ALA A 62 -1.23 -53.92 50.52
N ASN A 63 -1.22 -54.56 51.70
CA ASN A 63 -1.03 -53.89 52.99
C ASN A 63 0.43 -53.96 53.49
N ASP A 64 1.37 -54.42 52.66
CA ASP A 64 2.79 -54.38 52.99
C ASP A 64 3.23 -52.91 53.21
N PRO A 65 3.95 -52.62 54.31
CA PRO A 65 4.47 -51.28 54.59
C PRO A 65 5.20 -50.62 53.41
N PHE A 66 5.89 -51.39 52.57
CA PHE A 66 6.57 -50.85 51.39
C PHE A 66 5.58 -50.35 50.32
N TRP A 67 4.62 -51.19 49.91
CA TRP A 67 3.66 -50.86 48.85
C TRP A 67 2.68 -49.76 49.26
N VAL A 68 2.32 -49.70 50.54
CA VAL A 68 1.49 -48.61 51.08
C VAL A 68 2.23 -47.28 51.03
N LYS A 69 3.50 -47.25 51.46
CA LYS A 69 4.35 -46.04 51.39
C LYS A 69 4.58 -45.60 49.96
N LEU A 70 4.85 -46.54 49.05
CA LEU A 70 5.06 -46.24 47.63
C LEU A 70 3.79 -45.69 46.97
N ARG A 71 2.61 -46.24 47.27
CA ARG A 71 1.33 -45.73 46.74
C ARG A 71 1.05 -44.32 47.23
N TRP A 72 1.23 -44.05 48.52
CA TRP A 72 1.04 -42.71 49.07
C TRP A 72 2.07 -41.72 48.54
N PHE A 73 3.32 -42.16 48.33
CA PHE A 73 4.36 -41.36 47.68
C PHE A 73 3.98 -41.00 46.23
N LEU A 74 3.58 -41.98 45.42
CA LEU A 74 3.16 -41.74 44.03
C LEU A 74 1.90 -40.88 43.94
N PHE A 75 0.94 -41.07 44.85
CA PHE A 75 -0.27 -40.25 44.93
C PHE A 75 0.06 -38.80 45.30
N GLY A 76 0.95 -38.58 46.28
CA GLY A 76 1.44 -37.25 46.63
C GLY A 76 2.21 -36.60 45.47
N LEU A 77 3.10 -37.35 44.83
CA LEU A 77 3.88 -36.89 43.67
C LEU A 77 2.98 -36.48 42.50
N PHE A 78 1.93 -37.26 42.22
CA PHE A 78 0.94 -36.93 41.19
C PHE A 78 0.29 -35.57 41.44
N TRP A 79 -0.20 -35.32 42.65
CA TRP A 79 -0.81 -34.03 42.98
C TRP A 79 0.19 -32.88 42.95
N VAL A 80 1.43 -33.09 43.41
CA VAL A 80 2.48 -32.07 43.32
C VAL A 80 2.80 -31.72 41.87
N LEU A 81 2.95 -32.73 40.99
CA LEU A 81 3.17 -32.50 39.56
C LEU A 81 1.97 -31.83 38.89
N TRP A 82 0.76 -32.22 39.26
CA TRP A 82 -0.47 -31.63 38.73
C TRP A 82 -0.59 -30.16 39.13
N PHE A 83 -0.39 -29.83 40.41
CA PHE A 83 -0.36 -28.43 40.88
C PHE A 83 0.81 -27.65 40.28
N GLY A 84 1.97 -28.29 40.10
CA GLY A 84 3.12 -27.68 39.43
C GLY A 84 2.83 -27.33 37.96
N MET A 85 2.17 -28.23 37.23
CA MET A 85 1.75 -28.00 35.84
C MET A 85 0.68 -26.91 35.75
N LEU A 86 -0.31 -26.92 36.66
CA LEU A 86 -1.33 -25.87 36.73
C LEU A 86 -0.73 -24.50 37.04
N PHE A 87 0.16 -24.43 38.03
CA PHE A 87 0.87 -23.20 38.37
C PHE A 87 1.75 -22.72 37.22
N GLY A 88 2.45 -23.65 36.54
CA GLY A 88 3.23 -23.36 35.34
C GLY A 88 2.37 -22.77 34.22
N ALA A 89 1.21 -23.35 33.93
CA ALA A 89 0.28 -22.84 32.92
C ALA A 89 -0.25 -21.44 33.27
N VAL A 90 -0.65 -21.23 34.53
CA VAL A 90 -1.11 -19.91 35.02
C VAL A 90 0.02 -18.89 34.98
N ALA A 91 1.24 -19.27 35.35
CA ALA A 91 2.40 -18.40 35.28
C ALA A 91 2.73 -18.02 33.83
N ILE A 92 2.67 -18.95 32.88
CA ILE A 92 2.85 -18.66 31.46
C ILE A 92 1.79 -17.65 31.00
N ILE A 93 0.52 -17.83 31.34
CA ILE A 93 -0.55 -16.90 30.94
C ILE A 93 -0.38 -15.51 31.60
N ALA A 94 0.02 -15.46 32.87
CA ALA A 94 0.15 -14.21 33.62
C ALA A 94 1.42 -13.42 33.27
N TYR A 95 2.52 -14.10 32.96
CA TYR A 95 3.83 -13.49 32.67
C TYR A 95 4.17 -13.45 31.19
N ALA A 96 3.46 -14.19 30.33
CA ALA A 96 3.61 -14.01 28.89
C ALA A 96 3.28 -12.55 28.57
N PRO A 97 4.20 -11.82 27.93
CA PRO A 97 3.89 -10.48 27.49
C PRO A 97 2.68 -10.57 26.57
N LYS A 98 1.67 -9.73 26.81
CA LYS A 98 0.60 -9.57 25.84
C LYS A 98 1.29 -9.10 24.56
N CYS A 99 1.35 -9.93 23.53
CA CYS A 99 1.63 -9.46 22.19
C CYS A 99 0.50 -8.48 21.88
N SER A 100 0.75 -7.19 22.09
CA SER A 100 -0.16 -6.16 21.62
C SER A 100 -0.26 -6.39 20.12
N ALA A 101 -1.45 -6.77 19.65
CA ALA A 101 -1.70 -6.77 18.22
C ALA A 101 -1.23 -5.42 17.67
N PRO A 102 -0.46 -5.39 16.57
CA PRO A 102 -0.04 -4.13 15.97
C PRO A 102 -1.26 -3.24 15.82
N ALA A 103 -1.12 -1.93 16.06
CA ALA A 103 -2.19 -0.99 15.80
C ALA A 103 -2.71 -1.22 14.37
N GLU A 104 -4.02 -1.41 14.22
CA GLU A 104 -4.59 -1.55 12.88
C GLU A 104 -4.31 -0.27 12.11
N ARG A 105 -3.80 -0.43 10.89
CA ARG A 105 -3.60 0.70 9.99
C ARG A 105 -4.91 1.38 9.67
N ASP A 106 -4.88 2.68 9.43
CA ASP A 106 -6.05 3.40 8.94
C ASP A 106 -6.46 2.88 7.55
N TRP A 107 -7.74 3.04 7.19
CA TRP A 107 -8.29 2.50 5.95
C TRP A 107 -7.57 3.04 4.69
N PHE A 108 -7.05 4.27 4.75
CA PHE A 108 -6.31 4.92 3.66
C PHE A 108 -4.86 4.44 3.53
N GLU A 109 -4.36 3.64 4.47
CA GLU A 109 -3.04 3.00 4.40
C GLU A 109 -3.08 1.55 3.92
N LYS A 110 -4.27 0.92 4.01
CA LYS A 110 -4.49 -0.46 3.60
C LYS A 110 -4.45 -0.64 2.08
N SER A 111 -4.68 0.42 1.31
CA SER A 111 -4.73 0.39 -0.15
C SER A 111 -4.00 1.59 -0.74
N PRO A 112 -3.37 1.46 -1.92
CA PRO A 112 -2.86 2.63 -2.65
C PRO A 112 -3.95 3.66 -2.94
N LEU A 113 -3.57 4.93 -3.05
CA LEU A 113 -4.42 5.97 -3.65
C LEU A 113 -4.35 5.84 -5.17
N TYR A 114 -5.42 5.35 -5.78
CA TYR A 114 -5.51 5.17 -7.22
C TYR A 114 -6.04 6.42 -7.90
N LEU A 115 -5.17 7.17 -8.58
CA LEU A 115 -5.48 8.43 -9.26
C LEU A 115 -6.24 8.15 -10.56
N ILE A 116 -7.45 8.70 -10.63
CA ILE A 116 -8.35 8.63 -11.78
C ILE A 116 -8.60 10.05 -12.27
N ASN A 117 -8.25 10.31 -13.53
CA ASN A 117 -8.65 11.54 -14.20
C ASN A 117 -10.04 11.36 -14.84
N ALA A 118 -11.02 12.15 -14.40
CA ALA A 118 -12.38 12.07 -14.88
C ALA A 118 -12.49 12.30 -16.40
N ASP A 119 -11.62 13.12 -16.97
CA ASP A 119 -11.59 13.42 -18.40
C ASP A 119 -11.06 12.27 -19.26
N GLN A 120 -10.52 11.22 -18.66
CA GLN A 120 -10.02 10.04 -19.37
C GLN A 120 -11.06 8.91 -19.43
N ILE A 121 -12.16 9.02 -18.67
CA ILE A 121 -13.19 7.99 -18.60
C ILE A 121 -13.99 7.95 -19.91
N ARG A 122 -14.03 6.80 -20.57
CA ARG A 122 -14.79 6.58 -21.81
C ARG A 122 -15.53 5.24 -21.75
N ASP A 123 -16.63 5.09 -22.49
CA ASP A 123 -17.22 3.76 -22.68
C ASP A 123 -16.37 2.86 -23.58
N SER A 124 -16.83 1.63 -23.79
CA SER A 124 -16.20 0.64 -24.66
C SER A 124 -16.01 1.10 -26.11
N ASP A 125 -16.81 2.05 -26.59
CA ASP A 125 -16.74 2.60 -27.95
C ASP A 125 -15.86 3.86 -28.01
N GLY A 126 -15.22 4.21 -26.89
CA GLY A 126 -14.35 5.38 -26.76
C GLY A 126 -15.12 6.70 -26.68
N LYS A 127 -16.43 6.65 -26.38
CA LYS A 127 -17.28 7.83 -26.24
C LYS A 127 -17.25 8.35 -24.80
N GLU A 128 -17.36 9.67 -24.67
CA GLU A 128 -17.54 10.32 -23.37
C GLU A 128 -18.84 9.86 -22.72
N ILE A 129 -18.73 9.46 -21.45
CA ILE A 129 -19.85 9.07 -20.61
C ILE A 129 -19.92 9.96 -19.38
N PRO A 130 -21.13 10.14 -18.81
CA PRO A 130 -21.30 10.81 -17.53
C PRO A 130 -20.41 10.19 -16.44
N LEU A 131 -19.90 11.04 -15.54
CA LEU A 131 -18.94 10.65 -14.52
C LEU A 131 -19.50 9.58 -13.57
N ASP A 132 -20.78 9.69 -13.19
CA ASP A 132 -21.45 8.72 -12.32
C ASP A 132 -21.54 7.34 -12.98
N GLN A 133 -21.90 7.26 -14.26
CA GLN A 133 -21.87 6.02 -15.03
C GLN A 133 -20.45 5.46 -15.14
N GLY A 134 -19.48 6.33 -15.41
CA GLY A 134 -18.06 5.99 -15.44
C GLY A 134 -17.59 5.33 -14.14
N LEU A 135 -17.77 6.01 -13.00
CA LEU A 135 -17.43 5.52 -11.67
C LEU A 135 -18.11 4.21 -11.31
N MET A 136 -19.38 4.03 -11.70
CA MET A 136 -20.09 2.76 -11.49
C MET A 136 -19.50 1.61 -12.30
N LEU A 137 -19.07 1.86 -13.54
CA LEU A 137 -18.37 0.85 -14.34
C LEU A 137 -16.97 0.56 -13.79
N MET A 138 -16.30 1.56 -13.23
CA MET A 138 -14.98 1.44 -12.61
C MET A 138 -15.01 0.61 -11.32
N LYS A 139 -16.10 0.65 -10.56
CA LYS A 139 -16.26 -0.08 -9.29
C LYS A 139 -15.83 -1.55 -9.37
N ASP A 140 -16.31 -2.29 -10.38
CA ASP A 140 -16.03 -3.73 -10.51
C ASP A 140 -14.54 -3.98 -10.81
N HIS A 141 -13.90 -3.10 -11.57
CA HIS A 141 -12.48 -3.16 -11.86
C HIS A 141 -11.63 -2.81 -10.63
N LEU A 142 -11.98 -1.76 -9.89
CA LEU A 142 -11.27 -1.38 -8.66
C LEU A 142 -11.31 -2.53 -7.64
N ASN A 143 -12.47 -3.18 -7.50
CA ASN A 143 -12.60 -4.35 -6.65
C ASN A 143 -11.75 -5.54 -7.11
N SER A 144 -11.67 -5.81 -8.42
CA SER A 144 -10.84 -6.91 -8.93
C SER A 144 -9.34 -6.66 -8.71
N LEU A 145 -8.92 -5.40 -8.71
CA LEU A 145 -7.57 -4.98 -8.37
C LEU A 145 -7.28 -4.94 -6.85
N GLY A 146 -8.30 -5.02 -5.99
CA GLY A 146 -8.13 -4.82 -4.54
C GLY A 146 -7.94 -3.36 -4.13
N ILE A 147 -8.32 -2.41 -4.98
CA ILE A 147 -8.24 -0.97 -4.70
C ILE A 147 -9.42 -0.54 -3.83
N LYS A 148 -9.11 0.09 -2.70
CA LYS A 148 -10.10 0.58 -1.71
C LYS A 148 -10.10 2.10 -1.57
N SER A 149 -9.15 2.78 -2.20
CA SER A 149 -9.04 4.24 -2.15
C SER A 149 -8.73 4.79 -3.54
N ILE A 150 -9.52 5.76 -3.99
CA ILE A 150 -9.30 6.44 -5.27
C ILE A 150 -9.08 7.94 -5.03
N LEU A 151 -8.23 8.55 -5.84
CA LEU A 151 -8.07 9.99 -5.93
C LEU A 151 -8.71 10.46 -7.23
N LEU A 152 -9.84 11.14 -7.13
CA LEU A 152 -10.58 11.62 -8.29
C LEU A 152 -10.11 13.02 -8.65
N ASP A 153 -9.55 13.16 -9.85
CA ASP A 153 -9.21 14.43 -10.46
C ASP A 153 -10.37 14.87 -11.36
N LEU A 154 -11.11 15.88 -10.91
CA LEU A 154 -12.23 16.47 -11.63
C LEU A 154 -11.79 17.63 -12.54
N ASN A 155 -10.55 17.60 -13.05
CA ASN A 155 -9.84 18.64 -13.79
C ASN A 155 -10.68 19.43 -14.82
N SER A 156 -11.59 20.28 -14.36
CA SER A 156 -11.91 21.52 -15.03
C SER A 156 -10.74 22.43 -14.79
N GLU A 157 -10.36 23.20 -15.79
CA GLU A 157 -9.35 24.25 -15.73
C GLU A 157 -9.69 25.36 -14.69
N ASN A 158 -10.51 25.12 -13.67
CA ASN A 158 -11.10 26.09 -12.73
C ASN A 158 -11.57 27.36 -13.46
N ASP A 159 -12.12 27.16 -14.66
CA ASP A 159 -12.77 28.20 -15.47
C ASP A 159 -13.99 28.77 -14.73
N ASP A 160 -14.56 28.00 -13.79
CA ASP A 160 -15.70 28.36 -12.97
C ASP A 160 -15.35 28.36 -11.46
N ASP A 161 -16.35 28.44 -10.59
CA ASP A 161 -16.24 28.43 -9.13
C ASP A 161 -15.82 27.03 -8.58
N PHE A 162 -14.85 26.99 -7.67
CA PHE A 162 -14.32 25.76 -7.04
C PHE A 162 -15.35 24.90 -6.28
N LYS A 163 -16.55 25.41 -5.99
CA LYS A 163 -17.65 24.66 -5.37
C LYS A 163 -18.60 24.05 -6.38
N VAL A 164 -18.52 24.45 -7.65
CA VAL A 164 -19.46 24.03 -8.68
C VAL A 164 -18.90 22.83 -9.41
N LEU A 165 -19.68 21.75 -9.47
CA LEU A 165 -19.36 20.63 -10.34
C LEU A 165 -19.48 21.07 -11.82
N PRO A 166 -18.42 20.93 -12.63
CA PRO A 166 -18.48 21.22 -14.06
C PRO A 166 -19.61 20.43 -14.73
N LYS A 167 -20.43 21.10 -15.55
CA LYS A 167 -21.63 20.50 -16.17
C LYS A 167 -21.34 19.24 -16.97
N LYS A 168 -20.12 19.10 -17.52
CA LYS A 168 -19.66 17.90 -18.25
C LYS A 168 -19.69 16.63 -17.41
N TYR A 169 -19.57 16.74 -16.08
CA TYR A 169 -19.58 15.61 -15.16
C TYR A 169 -20.97 15.25 -14.62
N GLY A 170 -22.02 15.99 -15.01
CA GLY A 170 -23.40 15.74 -14.58
C GLY A 170 -23.81 16.59 -13.38
N SER A 171 -24.62 16.03 -12.49
CA SER A 171 -25.15 16.73 -11.30
C SER A 171 -24.47 16.29 -10.01
N GLU A 172 -24.41 17.19 -9.03
CA GLU A 172 -23.92 16.87 -7.68
C GLU A 172 -24.76 15.77 -7.00
N GLU A 173 -26.06 15.69 -7.30
CA GLU A 173 -26.92 14.63 -6.77
C GLU A 173 -26.53 13.25 -7.30
N SER A 174 -26.27 13.13 -8.61
CA SER A 174 -25.74 11.91 -9.22
C SER A 174 -24.38 11.56 -8.64
N LEU A 175 -23.49 12.55 -8.48
CA LEU A 175 -22.17 12.36 -7.88
C LEU A 175 -22.28 11.84 -6.43
N LYS A 176 -23.12 12.46 -5.61
CA LYS A 176 -23.37 12.03 -4.23
C LYS A 176 -23.87 10.58 -4.15
N LYS A 177 -24.77 10.19 -5.06
CA LYS A 177 -25.30 8.82 -5.12
C LYS A 177 -24.22 7.80 -5.49
N VAL A 178 -23.37 8.10 -6.48
CA VAL A 178 -22.29 7.17 -6.87
C VAL A 178 -21.23 7.07 -5.78
N LEU A 179 -20.86 8.17 -5.12
CA LEU A 179 -19.92 8.15 -3.99
C LEU A 179 -20.45 7.31 -2.83
N SER A 180 -21.75 7.40 -2.50
CA SER A 180 -22.35 6.52 -1.49
C SER A 180 -22.26 5.04 -1.90
N THR A 181 -22.52 4.73 -3.17
CA THR A 181 -22.48 3.36 -3.70
C THR A 181 -21.06 2.78 -3.68
N LEU A 182 -20.05 3.60 -4.00
CA LEU A 182 -18.64 3.22 -3.89
C LEU A 182 -18.26 2.94 -2.43
N ARG A 183 -18.65 3.84 -1.51
CA ARG A 183 -18.39 3.69 -0.08
C ARG A 183 -19.04 2.44 0.52
N GLU A 184 -20.28 2.13 0.15
CA GLU A 184 -20.97 0.88 0.53
C GLU A 184 -20.24 -0.38 0.04
N SER A 185 -19.40 -0.23 -0.99
CA SER A 185 -18.55 -1.30 -1.54
C SER A 185 -17.15 -1.31 -0.95
N GLY A 186 -16.86 -0.47 0.06
CA GLY A 186 -15.55 -0.33 0.68
C GLY A 186 -14.55 0.55 -0.07
N ILE A 187 -14.99 1.23 -1.14
CA ILE A 187 -14.15 2.15 -1.93
C ILE A 187 -14.37 3.59 -1.42
N HIS A 188 -13.27 4.22 -1.03
CA HIS A 188 -13.23 5.57 -0.50
C HIS A 188 -12.67 6.53 -1.55
N THR A 189 -13.31 7.68 -1.72
CA THR A 189 -12.96 8.65 -2.78
C THR A 189 -12.41 9.94 -2.18
N PHE A 190 -11.17 10.26 -2.52
CA PHE A 190 -10.56 11.58 -2.32
C PHE A 190 -10.86 12.48 -3.53
N LEU A 191 -10.98 13.78 -3.28
CA LEU A 191 -11.05 14.78 -4.34
C LEU A 191 -9.69 15.50 -4.44
N LYS A 192 -9.14 15.58 -5.64
CA LYS A 192 -7.98 16.44 -5.93
C LYS A 192 -8.43 17.88 -6.13
N ILE A 193 -7.76 18.83 -5.48
CA ILE A 193 -7.98 20.28 -5.64
C ILE A 193 -6.62 20.98 -5.74
N VAL A 194 -6.48 21.89 -6.69
CA VAL A 194 -5.32 22.78 -6.81
C VAL A 194 -5.74 24.18 -6.33
N PRO A 195 -5.54 24.54 -5.06
CA PRO A 195 -5.95 25.85 -4.54
C PRO A 195 -5.09 27.01 -5.05
N ASN A 196 -3.87 26.77 -5.53
CA ASN A 196 -2.89 27.83 -5.83
C ASN A 196 -3.38 28.87 -6.83
N HIS A 197 -4.11 28.45 -7.86
CA HIS A 197 -4.47 29.29 -9.00
C HIS A 197 -5.87 29.00 -9.52
N ALA A 198 -6.38 29.97 -10.27
CA ALA A 198 -7.57 29.83 -11.10
C ALA A 198 -7.24 30.16 -12.56
N SER A 199 -8.01 29.62 -13.51
CA SER A 199 -7.85 29.98 -14.92
C SER A 199 -8.11 31.47 -15.14
N ILE A 200 -7.42 32.07 -16.10
CA ILE A 200 -7.67 33.45 -16.53
C ILE A 200 -9.07 33.62 -17.15
N LYS A 201 -9.76 32.54 -17.49
CA LYS A 201 -11.18 32.55 -17.91
C LYS A 201 -12.14 32.65 -16.72
N ASN A 202 -11.66 32.43 -15.49
CA ASN A 202 -12.46 32.52 -14.29
C ASN A 202 -13.01 33.93 -14.12
N PRO A 203 -14.32 34.11 -13.82
CA PRO A 203 -14.91 35.42 -13.61
C PRO A 203 -14.19 36.27 -12.56
N TRP A 204 -13.54 35.66 -11.56
CA TRP A 204 -12.76 36.40 -10.58
C TRP A 204 -11.57 37.11 -11.22
N PHE A 205 -10.92 36.52 -12.23
CA PHE A 205 -9.75 37.12 -12.85
C PHE A 205 -10.12 38.37 -13.63
N THR A 206 -11.18 38.31 -14.45
CA THR A 206 -11.69 39.49 -15.18
C THR A 206 -12.10 40.61 -14.21
N LYS A 207 -12.86 40.28 -13.16
CA LYS A 207 -13.27 41.27 -12.14
C LYS A 207 -12.08 41.85 -11.40
N SER A 208 -11.08 41.03 -11.10
CA SER A 208 -9.82 41.48 -10.51
C SER A 208 -9.06 42.41 -11.46
N ALA A 209 -8.93 42.06 -12.74
CA ALA A 209 -8.29 42.91 -13.76
C ALA A 209 -8.95 44.31 -13.83
N GLN A 210 -10.28 44.35 -13.67
CA GLN A 210 -11.09 45.57 -13.65
C GLN A 210 -11.12 46.31 -12.31
N ARG A 211 -10.42 45.80 -11.29
CA ARG A 211 -10.41 46.32 -9.91
C ARG A 211 -11.81 46.39 -9.29
N GLU A 212 -12.68 45.42 -9.60
CA GLU A 212 -13.99 45.32 -8.97
C GLU A 212 -13.87 44.74 -7.56
N ASP A 213 -14.46 45.42 -6.56
CA ASP A 213 -14.59 44.88 -5.21
C ASP A 213 -15.57 43.70 -5.15
N PRO A 214 -15.30 42.63 -4.37
CA PRO A 214 -14.11 42.42 -3.53
C PRO A 214 -12.95 41.72 -4.24
N TYR A 215 -13.00 41.56 -5.56
CA TYR A 215 -12.08 40.73 -6.36
C TYR A 215 -10.75 41.42 -6.69
N GLU A 216 -10.61 42.74 -6.49
CA GLU A 216 -9.40 43.50 -6.83
C GLU A 216 -8.10 42.84 -6.29
N SER A 217 -8.17 42.23 -5.11
CA SER A 217 -7.04 41.61 -4.40
C SER A 217 -7.04 40.08 -4.41
N TYR A 218 -7.86 39.44 -5.26
CA TYR A 218 -7.94 37.98 -5.34
C TYR A 218 -6.73 37.33 -6.02
N PHE A 219 -6.02 38.05 -6.88
CA PHE A 219 -4.82 37.56 -7.57
C PHE A 219 -3.60 38.39 -7.19
N VAL A 220 -2.42 37.82 -7.41
CA VAL A 220 -1.15 38.52 -7.19
C VAL A 220 -0.85 39.43 -8.39
N TRP A 221 -0.90 40.74 -8.14
CA TRP A 221 -0.63 41.78 -9.14
C TRP A 221 0.58 42.60 -8.74
N ALA A 222 1.43 42.93 -9.71
CA ALA A 222 2.61 43.75 -9.48
C ALA A 222 2.93 44.65 -10.68
N LYS A 223 3.51 45.82 -10.40
CA LYS A 223 4.03 46.69 -11.46
C LYS A 223 5.36 46.15 -11.97
N GLY A 224 5.57 46.25 -13.28
CA GLY A 224 6.86 45.93 -13.88
C GLY A 224 7.96 46.85 -13.40
N LYS A 225 9.21 46.36 -13.47
CA LYS A 225 10.42 47.09 -13.10
C LYS A 225 11.33 47.18 -14.33
N ASP A 226 11.93 48.35 -14.56
CA ASP A 226 12.90 48.59 -15.65
C ASP A 226 12.42 48.16 -17.05
N GLY A 227 11.11 48.25 -17.31
CA GLY A 227 10.49 47.88 -18.59
C GLY A 227 10.23 46.38 -18.77
N GLY A 228 10.44 45.58 -17.72
CA GLY A 228 10.17 44.14 -17.70
C GLY A 228 9.32 43.70 -16.50
N PRO A 229 9.28 42.38 -16.23
CA PRO A 229 8.64 41.81 -15.05
C PRO A 229 9.12 42.44 -13.72
N PRO A 230 8.36 42.28 -12.62
CA PRO A 230 8.73 42.80 -11.32
C PRO A 230 10.06 42.26 -10.77
N ASN A 231 10.36 40.98 -11.03
CA ASN A 231 11.53 40.25 -10.54
C ASN A 231 11.87 39.05 -11.47
N ASN A 232 12.87 38.25 -11.08
CA ASN A 232 13.39 37.11 -11.83
C ASN A 232 12.67 35.76 -11.61
N TRP A 233 11.46 35.74 -11.03
CA TRP A 233 10.76 34.49 -10.73
C TRP A 233 10.37 33.73 -11.99
N ASN A 234 10.50 32.40 -11.95
CA ASN A 234 10.23 31.51 -13.07
C ASN A 234 9.11 30.52 -12.76
N THR A 235 8.44 30.07 -13.82
CA THR A 235 7.42 29.01 -13.74
C THR A 235 8.01 27.69 -13.21
N VAL A 236 7.16 26.93 -12.53
CA VAL A 236 7.48 25.69 -11.82
C VAL A 236 7.23 24.44 -12.67
N ASP A 237 6.26 24.50 -13.59
CA ASP A 237 5.78 23.33 -14.36
C ASP A 237 6.00 23.41 -15.88
N THR A 238 6.32 24.59 -16.42
CA THR A 238 6.56 24.78 -17.86
C THR A 238 8.03 24.79 -18.20
N VAL A 239 8.31 24.69 -19.51
CA VAL A 239 9.66 24.70 -20.11
C VAL A 239 10.58 25.68 -19.38
N ASP A 240 11.70 25.15 -18.91
CA ASP A 240 12.78 25.83 -18.22
C ASP A 240 12.99 27.28 -18.73
N GLY A 241 12.78 28.25 -17.84
CA GLY A 241 13.25 29.63 -18.01
C GLY A 241 12.18 30.63 -18.45
N GLN A 242 10.90 30.24 -18.41
CA GLN A 242 9.80 31.20 -18.60
C GLN A 242 9.52 31.98 -17.32
N SER A 243 9.46 33.31 -17.47
CA SER A 243 9.00 34.25 -16.44
C SER A 243 7.65 33.81 -15.87
N ALA A 244 7.54 33.81 -14.55
CA ALA A 244 6.28 33.57 -13.82
C ALA A 244 5.30 34.76 -13.92
N TRP A 245 5.64 35.79 -14.69
CA TRP A 245 4.85 37.02 -14.82
C TRP A 245 4.39 37.25 -16.25
N SER A 246 3.13 37.65 -16.40
CA SER A 246 2.56 38.09 -17.67
C SER A 246 1.83 39.42 -17.50
N LEU A 247 2.01 40.33 -18.45
CA LEU A 247 1.34 41.63 -18.43
C LEU A 247 -0.13 41.46 -18.79
N ASN A 248 -1.02 42.08 -18.00
CA ASN A 248 -2.41 42.24 -18.36
C ASN A 248 -2.64 43.66 -18.89
N ASP A 249 -3.05 43.78 -20.15
CA ASP A 249 -3.20 45.07 -20.82
C ASP A 249 -4.34 45.93 -20.23
N GLU A 250 -5.40 45.30 -19.71
CA GLU A 250 -6.54 46.01 -19.13
C GLU A 250 -6.17 46.67 -17.79
N ARG A 251 -5.41 45.95 -16.95
CA ARG A 251 -4.99 46.43 -15.63
C ARG A 251 -3.70 47.25 -15.66
N GLY A 252 -2.86 47.05 -16.67
CA GLY A 252 -1.53 47.66 -16.79
C GLY A 252 -0.51 47.13 -15.76
N GLU A 253 -0.75 45.96 -15.20
CA GLU A 253 0.07 45.29 -14.19
C GLU A 253 0.37 43.86 -14.63
N TYR A 254 1.45 43.28 -14.10
CA TYR A 254 1.77 41.87 -14.27
C TYR A 254 0.99 41.03 -13.27
N TYR A 255 0.42 39.92 -13.70
CA TYR A 255 -0.10 38.88 -12.81
C TYR A 255 0.90 37.74 -12.68
N LEU A 256 0.95 37.13 -11.49
CA LEU A 256 1.76 35.95 -11.21
C LEU A 256 1.08 34.69 -11.75
N HIS A 257 1.87 33.79 -12.32
CA HIS A 257 1.51 32.45 -12.73
C HIS A 257 2.71 31.50 -12.55
N GLN A 258 2.75 30.75 -11.46
CA GLN A 258 3.80 29.76 -11.23
C GLN A 258 3.58 28.48 -12.02
N ALA A 259 2.34 28.17 -12.40
CA ALA A 259 2.01 26.99 -13.21
C ALA A 259 2.28 27.24 -14.70
N ASN A 260 1.45 28.08 -15.33
CA ASN A 260 1.60 28.59 -16.70
C ASN A 260 0.69 29.81 -16.88
N SER A 261 0.87 30.56 -17.97
CA SER A 261 0.18 31.84 -18.19
C SER A 261 -1.35 31.77 -18.32
N THR A 262 -1.95 30.59 -18.48
CA THR A 262 -3.41 30.44 -18.47
C THR A 262 -3.99 30.28 -17.05
N PHE A 263 -3.15 30.10 -16.03
CA PHE A 263 -3.56 29.97 -14.64
C PHE A 263 -2.88 31.03 -13.77
N ALA A 264 -3.65 32.00 -13.30
CA ALA A 264 -3.16 33.07 -12.45
C ALA A 264 -3.24 32.67 -10.96
N ASP A 265 -2.17 32.96 -10.21
CA ASP A 265 -2.05 32.59 -8.80
C ASP A 265 -2.93 33.49 -7.91
N LEU A 266 -3.61 32.83 -6.97
CA LEU A 266 -4.50 33.46 -6.00
C LEU A 266 -3.70 34.02 -4.84
N ASN A 267 -4.04 35.23 -4.40
CA ASN A 267 -3.34 35.91 -3.32
C ASN A 267 -3.81 35.43 -1.94
N PHE A 268 -3.20 34.38 -1.39
CA PHE A 268 -3.59 33.85 -0.07
C PHE A 268 -3.23 34.73 1.12
N ARG A 269 -2.57 35.89 0.93
CA ARG A 269 -2.51 36.93 1.97
C ARG A 269 -3.86 37.63 2.16
N ASN A 270 -4.79 37.49 1.22
CA ASN A 270 -6.19 37.85 1.41
C ASN A 270 -6.92 36.76 2.21
N PRO A 271 -7.31 37.01 3.47
CA PRO A 271 -7.93 35.99 4.33
C PRO A 271 -9.28 35.49 3.79
N ALA A 272 -9.95 36.27 2.92
CA ALA A 272 -11.20 35.87 2.29
C ALA A 272 -11.04 34.60 1.44
N LEU A 273 -9.87 34.40 0.79
CA LEU A 273 -9.59 33.21 0.01
C LEU A 273 -9.39 31.98 0.91
N THR A 274 -8.65 32.12 2.01
CA THR A 274 -8.48 31.03 2.99
C THR A 274 -9.81 30.57 3.57
N ASP A 275 -10.72 31.51 3.88
CA ASP A 275 -12.07 31.21 4.36
C ASP A 275 -12.97 30.62 3.28
N TYR A 276 -12.86 31.13 2.05
CA TYR A 276 -13.57 30.59 0.90
C TYR A 276 -13.24 29.11 0.66
N PHE A 277 -11.94 28.76 0.62
CA PHE A 277 -11.48 27.38 0.44
C PHE A 277 -11.85 26.47 1.61
N SER A 278 -11.86 27.00 2.84
CA SER A 278 -12.43 26.27 3.98
C SER A 278 -13.89 25.87 3.75
N GLY A 279 -14.67 26.73 3.08
CA GLY A 279 -16.03 26.43 2.63
C GLY A 279 -16.09 25.43 1.47
N VAL A 280 -15.13 25.48 0.54
CA VAL A 280 -15.00 24.51 -0.57
C VAL A 280 -14.80 23.10 -0.02
N TYR A 281 -13.87 22.91 0.92
CA TYR A 281 -13.59 21.58 1.48
C TYR A 281 -14.79 21.03 2.25
N LYS A 282 -15.45 21.86 3.08
CA LYS A 282 -16.68 21.46 3.78
C LYS A 282 -17.78 21.04 2.81
N HIS A 283 -17.95 21.78 1.72
CA HIS A 283 -18.93 21.47 0.70
C HIS A 283 -18.67 20.09 0.08
N TRP A 284 -17.47 19.84 -0.44
CA TRP A 284 -17.15 18.56 -1.08
C TRP A 284 -17.20 17.37 -0.11
N LEU A 285 -16.76 17.54 1.14
CA LEU A 285 -16.92 16.50 2.17
C LEU A 285 -18.41 16.22 2.46
N SER A 286 -19.28 17.23 2.43
CA SER A 286 -20.73 17.06 2.59
C SER A 286 -21.42 16.35 1.40
N ILE A 287 -20.81 16.39 0.21
CA ILE A 287 -21.25 15.62 -0.96
C ILE A 287 -20.95 14.14 -0.78
N GLY A 288 -19.89 13.78 -0.06
CA GLY A 288 -19.57 12.40 0.30
C GLY A 288 -18.13 11.97 0.02
N PHE A 289 -17.26 12.89 -0.40
CA PHE A 289 -15.82 12.62 -0.44
C PHE A 289 -15.29 12.35 0.98
N CYS A 290 -14.39 11.38 1.12
CA CYS A 290 -13.81 11.00 2.41
C CYS A 290 -12.50 11.74 2.72
N GLY A 291 -11.95 12.45 1.74
CA GLY A 291 -10.72 13.20 1.90
C GLY A 291 -10.48 14.16 0.75
N ILE A 292 -9.56 15.08 0.96
CA ILE A 292 -9.14 16.09 -0.01
C ILE A 292 -7.63 15.97 -0.19
N HIS A 293 -7.18 15.89 -1.44
CA HIS A 293 -5.77 16.01 -1.79
C HIS A 293 -5.52 17.40 -2.37
N LEU A 294 -4.62 18.15 -1.74
CA LEU A 294 -4.25 19.50 -2.17
C LEU A 294 -2.91 19.47 -2.90
N GLU A 295 -2.93 19.87 -4.16
CA GLU A 295 -1.70 20.03 -4.96
C GLU A 295 -1.21 21.48 -4.94
N LYS A 296 0.10 21.65 -5.13
CA LYS A 296 0.82 22.94 -5.17
C LYS A 296 0.64 23.78 -3.91
N VAL A 297 0.45 23.16 -2.76
CA VAL A 297 0.29 23.89 -1.50
C VAL A 297 1.58 24.51 -0.99
N SER A 298 2.74 24.07 -1.50
CA SER A 298 4.01 24.73 -1.25
C SER A 298 4.09 26.12 -1.89
N LEU A 299 3.25 26.42 -2.88
CA LEU A 299 3.31 27.66 -3.66
C LEU A 299 2.29 28.72 -3.22
N LEU A 300 1.51 28.48 -2.16
CA LEU A 300 0.36 29.33 -1.79
C LEU A 300 0.71 30.79 -1.48
N VAL A 301 1.91 31.04 -0.98
CA VAL A 301 2.34 32.35 -0.50
C VAL A 301 3.76 32.62 -0.97
N GLU A 302 3.95 33.81 -1.53
CA GLU A 302 5.23 34.31 -2.00
C GLU A 302 5.73 35.49 -1.15
N ASP A 303 6.97 35.89 -1.41
CA ASP A 303 7.65 37.00 -0.75
C ASP A 303 6.95 38.32 -1.04
N ALA A 304 6.47 38.98 0.02
CA ALA A 304 5.68 40.20 -0.09
C ALA A 304 6.47 41.41 -0.64
N ASN A 305 7.80 41.36 -0.56
CA ASN A 305 8.67 42.41 -1.08
C ASN A 305 9.04 42.17 -2.56
N LEU A 306 8.61 41.05 -3.13
CA LEU A 306 8.89 40.62 -4.50
C LEU A 306 10.41 40.58 -4.79
N GLU A 307 11.21 40.19 -3.80
CA GLU A 307 12.66 40.08 -3.96
C GLU A 307 13.05 39.03 -5.01
N ASP A 308 14.15 39.28 -5.72
CA ASP A 308 14.70 38.33 -6.68
C ASP A 308 15.15 37.04 -5.97
N GLU A 309 14.90 35.90 -6.61
CA GLU A 309 15.44 34.61 -6.21
C GLU A 309 16.95 34.55 -6.45
N HIS A 310 17.64 33.75 -5.64
CA HIS A 310 19.08 33.53 -5.77
C HIS A 310 19.39 32.20 -6.45
N PRO A 311 20.49 32.13 -7.23
CA PRO A 311 20.98 30.87 -7.76
C PRO A 311 21.25 29.85 -6.65
N SER A 312 20.84 28.60 -6.89
CA SER A 312 21.11 27.47 -6.01
C SER A 312 22.60 27.18 -5.99
N THR A 313 23.14 26.95 -4.79
CA THR A 313 24.52 26.49 -4.59
C THR A 313 24.59 24.98 -4.33
N VAL A 314 23.44 24.32 -4.28
CA VAL A 314 23.27 22.91 -3.89
C VAL A 314 22.80 22.05 -5.06
N ASN A 315 22.04 22.65 -5.98
CA ASN A 315 21.53 21.95 -7.16
C ASN A 315 22.40 22.28 -8.38
N ASP A 316 22.64 21.30 -9.24
CA ASP A 316 23.44 21.44 -10.47
C ASP A 316 22.63 22.04 -11.65
N GLY A 317 21.55 22.78 -11.36
CA GLY A 317 20.67 23.35 -12.38
C GLY A 317 21.38 24.38 -13.24
N LYS A 318 21.18 24.33 -14.56
CA LYS A 318 21.74 25.31 -15.50
C LYS A 318 20.90 26.57 -15.56
N LEU A 319 21.50 27.69 -15.95
CA LEU A 319 20.77 28.94 -16.17
C LEU A 319 19.56 28.72 -17.09
N GLY A 320 18.36 29.00 -16.57
CA GLY A 320 17.08 28.75 -17.22
C GLY A 320 16.33 27.56 -16.63
N GLU A 321 17.00 26.57 -16.05
CA GLU A 321 16.35 25.42 -15.42
C GLU A 321 15.72 25.80 -14.07
N ARG A 322 14.63 25.12 -13.68
CA ARG A 322 14.01 25.34 -12.36
C ARG A 322 15.04 25.23 -11.24
N ASP A 323 15.83 24.18 -11.24
CA ASP A 323 16.75 23.87 -10.15
C ASP A 323 17.92 24.88 -10.04
N PHE A 324 18.06 25.78 -11.02
CA PHE A 324 19.00 26.89 -10.95
C PHE A 324 18.68 27.87 -9.84
N LEU A 325 17.41 28.06 -9.47
CA LEU A 325 17.01 28.98 -8.39
C LEU A 325 16.73 28.20 -7.09
N THR A 326 16.90 28.88 -5.96
CA THR A 326 16.63 28.31 -4.63
C THR A 326 15.14 28.20 -4.29
N HIS A 327 14.28 28.98 -4.96
CA HIS A 327 12.83 29.05 -4.71
C HIS A 327 12.45 29.44 -3.27
N SER A 328 13.35 30.16 -2.59
CA SER A 328 13.19 30.55 -1.19
C SER A 328 12.15 31.68 -1.00
N LYS A 329 11.81 32.38 -2.09
CA LYS A 329 10.86 33.50 -2.12
C LYS A 329 9.50 33.09 -2.64
N THR A 330 9.39 31.91 -3.24
CA THR A 330 8.23 31.47 -4.02
C THR A 330 7.67 30.12 -3.58
N SER A 331 8.35 29.41 -2.67
CA SER A 331 7.95 28.08 -2.21
C SER A 331 8.19 27.90 -0.71
N GLU A 332 7.25 27.23 -0.05
CA GLU A 332 7.30 26.80 1.36
C GLU A 332 7.55 27.92 2.39
N LEU A 333 7.00 29.11 2.14
CA LEU A 333 6.97 30.18 3.15
C LEU A 333 6.15 29.74 4.39
N GLN A 334 6.51 30.27 5.57
CA GLN A 334 5.91 29.87 6.85
C GLN A 334 4.38 30.05 6.87
N GLU A 335 3.88 31.11 6.26
CA GLU A 335 2.44 31.40 6.19
C GLU A 335 1.65 30.34 5.40
N SER A 336 2.26 29.66 4.44
CA SER A 336 1.63 28.54 3.72
C SER A 336 1.29 27.40 4.69
N TYR A 337 2.17 27.10 5.65
CA TYR A 337 1.91 26.09 6.68
C TYR A 337 0.78 26.48 7.62
N ASP A 338 0.66 27.76 7.98
CA ASP A 338 -0.44 28.26 8.82
C ASP A 338 -1.80 28.12 8.11
N ILE A 339 -1.83 28.38 6.79
CA ILE A 339 -3.00 28.15 5.95
C ILE A 339 -3.35 26.65 5.90
N ILE A 340 -2.37 25.79 5.63
CA ILE A 340 -2.55 24.33 5.60
C ILE A 340 -3.08 23.83 6.95
N LYS A 341 -2.58 24.37 8.08
CA LYS A 341 -3.05 24.02 9.43
C LYS A 341 -4.52 24.38 9.66
N LYS A 342 -4.94 25.54 9.18
CA LYS A 342 -6.35 25.95 9.23
C LYS A 342 -7.22 25.01 8.38
N TRP A 343 -6.79 24.67 7.18
CA TRP A 343 -7.52 23.76 6.30
C TRP A 343 -7.57 22.33 6.84
N ALA A 344 -6.48 21.82 7.39
CA ALA A 344 -6.41 20.55 8.08
C ALA A 344 -7.45 20.46 9.20
N ALA A 345 -7.50 21.45 10.08
CA ALA A 345 -8.49 21.50 11.15
C ALA A 345 -9.94 21.47 10.60
N VAL A 346 -10.21 22.20 9.52
CA VAL A 346 -11.53 22.22 8.87
C VAL A 346 -11.90 20.86 8.28
N ILE A 347 -10.98 20.22 7.57
CA ILE A 347 -11.17 18.91 6.93
C ILE A 347 -11.36 17.83 7.99
N THR A 348 -10.50 17.76 9.01
CA THR A 348 -10.60 16.80 10.11
C THR A 348 -11.89 16.97 10.91
N ASN A 349 -12.30 18.22 11.22
CA ASN A 349 -13.57 18.49 11.90
C ASN A 349 -14.80 18.09 11.07
N SER A 350 -14.63 17.96 9.76
CA SER A 350 -15.66 17.47 8.83
C SER A 350 -15.53 15.96 8.57
N SER A 351 -14.74 15.24 9.38
CA SER A 351 -14.42 13.81 9.27
C SER A 351 -13.74 13.42 7.95
N GLY A 352 -13.06 14.37 7.31
CA GLY A 352 -12.26 14.12 6.12
C GLY A 352 -10.78 13.88 6.43
N VAL A 353 -10.09 13.25 5.49
CA VAL A 353 -8.63 13.05 5.51
C VAL A 353 -7.95 14.09 4.63
N LEU A 354 -6.94 14.79 5.14
CA LEU A 354 -6.14 15.72 4.35
C LEU A 354 -4.91 15.02 3.79
N SER A 355 -4.75 15.10 2.48
CA SER A 355 -3.54 14.75 1.75
C SER A 355 -2.97 16.02 1.10
N VAL A 356 -1.65 16.19 1.08
CA VAL A 356 -0.98 17.37 0.46
C VAL A 356 0.20 16.94 -0.40
N ASP A 357 0.52 17.73 -1.44
CA ASP A 357 1.72 17.53 -2.27
C ASP A 357 2.89 18.44 -1.87
N ARG A 358 4.11 17.96 -2.14
CA ARG A 358 5.37 18.73 -2.23
C ARG A 358 5.66 19.66 -1.05
N VAL A 359 5.26 19.27 0.16
CA VAL A 359 5.64 19.96 1.40
C VAL A 359 6.69 19.16 2.18
N SER A 360 7.81 19.80 2.48
CA SER A 360 8.99 19.24 3.12
C SER A 360 9.10 19.61 4.61
N GLY A 361 8.37 20.63 5.07
CA GLY A 361 8.42 21.08 6.46
C GLY A 361 8.11 19.98 7.50
N PRO A 362 8.69 20.07 8.71
CA PRO A 362 8.56 19.05 9.75
C PRO A 362 7.15 19.03 10.39
N ASP A 363 6.45 20.16 10.43
CA ASP A 363 5.17 20.34 11.14
C ASP A 363 3.97 20.45 10.19
N VAL A 364 3.93 19.64 9.12
CA VAL A 364 2.81 19.63 8.17
C VAL A 364 1.62 18.87 8.78
N PRO A 365 0.48 19.53 9.07
CA PRO A 365 -0.65 18.93 9.75
C PRO A 365 -1.57 18.18 8.76
N ALA A 366 -1.01 17.27 7.96
CA ALA A 366 -1.74 16.44 7.01
C ALA A 366 -1.65 14.97 7.42
N ASN A 367 -2.66 14.17 7.06
CA ASN A 367 -2.63 12.73 7.28
C ASN A 367 -1.68 12.04 6.30
N LEU A 368 -1.66 12.54 5.06
CA LEU A 368 -0.85 12.02 3.97
C LEU A 368 -0.04 13.15 3.33
N ILE A 369 1.24 12.90 3.07
CA ILE A 369 2.12 13.89 2.44
C ILE A 369 2.83 13.24 1.25
N GLN A 370 2.54 13.72 0.06
CA GLN A 370 3.22 13.30 -1.15
C GLN A 370 4.54 14.05 -1.28
N ARG A 371 5.64 13.32 -1.11
CA ARG A 371 7.00 13.80 -1.36
C ARG A 371 7.57 12.96 -2.50
N PRO A 372 7.45 13.43 -3.75
CA PRO A 372 7.93 12.68 -4.90
C PRO A 372 9.43 12.42 -4.79
N LEU A 373 9.84 11.17 -5.03
CA LEU A 373 11.25 10.82 -5.08
C LEU A 373 11.82 11.14 -6.46
N SER A 374 13.01 11.74 -6.46
CA SER A 374 13.80 11.99 -7.66
C SER A 374 14.89 10.94 -7.76
N ILE A 375 14.90 10.15 -8.82
CA ILE A 375 15.86 9.07 -9.04
C ILE A 375 16.88 9.53 -10.08
N ASP A 376 18.15 9.61 -9.66
CA ASP A 376 19.26 9.89 -10.57
C ASP A 376 19.46 8.71 -11.53
N THR A 377 19.42 9.00 -12.83
CA THR A 377 19.52 8.01 -13.90
C THR A 377 20.92 7.43 -14.12
N ARG A 378 21.94 7.90 -13.38
CA ARG A 378 23.34 7.46 -13.56
C ARG A 378 23.72 6.24 -12.71
N GLU A 379 23.02 5.98 -11.60
CA GLU A 379 23.33 4.89 -10.63
C GLU A 379 22.05 4.19 -10.11
N ASN A 380 20.99 4.14 -10.93
CA ASN A 380 19.57 3.92 -10.60
C ASN A 380 19.28 3.10 -9.33
N SER A 381 19.71 1.84 -9.26
CA SER A 381 19.39 0.95 -8.13
C SER A 381 20.09 1.37 -6.82
N ILE A 382 21.36 1.75 -6.88
CA ILE A 382 22.17 2.13 -5.71
C ILE A 382 21.72 3.49 -5.18
N SER A 383 21.44 4.44 -6.10
CA SER A 383 20.89 5.74 -5.75
C SER A 383 19.52 5.59 -5.09
N LEU A 384 18.63 4.75 -5.65
CA LEU A 384 17.33 4.46 -5.06
C LEU A 384 17.45 3.79 -3.69
N GLU A 385 18.35 2.80 -3.53
CA GLU A 385 18.61 2.15 -2.24
C GLU A 385 18.95 3.18 -1.15
N LYS A 386 19.94 4.03 -1.41
CA LYS A 386 20.41 5.05 -0.46
C LYS A 386 19.31 6.04 -0.09
N GLN A 387 18.48 6.43 -1.05
CA GLN A 387 17.33 7.29 -0.78
C GLN A 387 16.31 6.58 0.10
N LEU A 388 15.92 5.35 -0.23
CA LEU A 388 14.94 4.61 0.55
C LEU A 388 15.44 4.31 1.98
N GLU A 389 16.72 3.98 2.17
CA GLU A 389 17.35 3.84 3.49
C GLU A 389 17.23 5.13 4.33
N THR A 390 17.32 6.29 3.68
CA THR A 390 17.20 7.60 4.34
C THR A 390 15.74 7.93 4.68
N TYR A 391 14.79 7.60 3.79
CA TYR A 391 13.40 8.01 3.93
C TYR A 391 12.55 7.06 4.77
N ILE A 392 12.72 5.74 4.65
CA ILE A 392 11.85 4.75 5.33
C ILE A 392 11.75 4.95 6.85
N PRO A 393 12.84 5.23 7.59
CA PRO A 393 12.74 5.51 9.03
C PRO A 393 11.82 6.69 9.35
N ASN A 394 11.84 7.74 8.52
CA ASN A 394 10.97 8.90 8.66
C ASN A 394 9.50 8.54 8.34
N VAL A 395 9.25 7.74 7.31
CA VAL A 395 7.89 7.29 6.93
C VAL A 395 7.19 6.52 8.05
N ILE A 396 7.96 5.78 8.86
CA ILE A 396 7.43 5.02 10.00
C ILE A 396 7.04 5.95 11.17
N GLN A 397 7.69 7.11 11.32
CA GLN A 397 7.54 7.99 12.47
C GLN A 397 6.66 9.23 12.22
N MET A 398 6.53 9.66 10.96
CA MET A 398 5.86 10.89 10.55
C MET A 398 4.45 10.62 9.97
N PRO A 399 3.61 11.66 9.78
CA PRO A 399 2.42 11.56 8.95
C PRO A 399 2.75 10.87 7.62
N HIS A 400 1.92 9.89 7.24
CA HIS A 400 2.32 8.84 6.31
C HIS A 400 2.65 9.41 4.92
N GLN A 401 3.90 9.22 4.51
CA GLN A 401 4.37 9.63 3.20
C GLN A 401 3.63 8.85 2.12
N LEU A 402 3.20 9.58 1.09
CA LEU A 402 2.73 9.00 -0.17
C LEU A 402 3.91 8.78 -1.10
N TRP A 403 4.16 7.50 -1.42
CA TRP A 403 5.16 7.13 -2.42
C TRP A 403 4.68 7.50 -3.82
N ALA A 404 5.45 8.34 -4.50
CA ALA A 404 5.24 8.74 -5.88
C ALA A 404 6.59 9.08 -6.53
N LEU A 405 6.69 8.89 -7.84
CA LEU A 405 7.83 9.38 -8.62
C LEU A 405 7.62 10.84 -9.01
N ASP A 406 8.70 11.61 -9.06
CA ASP A 406 8.67 12.95 -9.64
C ASP A 406 8.57 12.91 -11.17
N SER A 407 8.16 14.03 -11.76
CA SER A 407 8.01 14.16 -13.22
C SER A 407 9.34 13.99 -13.95
N THR A 408 10.44 14.50 -13.39
CA THR A 408 11.77 14.41 -14.01
C THR A 408 12.24 12.96 -14.14
N SER A 409 12.08 12.14 -13.11
CA SER A 409 12.40 10.71 -13.15
C SER A 409 11.55 9.98 -14.18
N THR A 410 10.25 10.30 -14.26
CA THR A 410 9.37 9.65 -15.26
C THR A 410 9.74 10.00 -16.72
N GLN A 411 10.45 11.11 -16.96
CA GLN A 411 10.93 11.45 -18.30
C GLN A 411 12.20 10.69 -18.67
N ASN A 412 13.08 10.47 -17.68
CA ASN A 412 14.41 9.91 -17.92
C ASN A 412 14.47 8.38 -17.78
N LEU A 413 13.52 7.75 -17.07
CA LEU A 413 13.47 6.30 -16.89
C LEU A 413 12.74 5.58 -18.03
N SER A 414 13.12 4.33 -18.28
CA SER A 414 12.41 3.44 -19.19
C SER A 414 10.99 3.13 -18.66
N PRO A 415 9.97 2.91 -19.53
CA PRO A 415 8.62 2.58 -19.08
C PRO A 415 8.55 1.35 -18.17
N ALA A 416 9.39 0.34 -18.44
CA ALA A 416 9.48 -0.86 -17.61
C ALA A 416 10.00 -0.53 -16.20
N ASN A 417 11.04 0.29 -16.10
CA ASN A 417 11.56 0.74 -14.79
C ASN A 417 10.54 1.56 -14.01
N ILE A 418 9.82 2.49 -14.65
CA ILE A 418 8.77 3.25 -13.97
C ILE A 418 7.69 2.30 -13.43
N GLN A 419 7.29 1.29 -14.20
CA GLN A 419 6.34 0.28 -13.73
C GLN A 419 6.89 -0.51 -12.54
N ASN A 420 8.11 -1.02 -12.65
CA ASN A 420 8.74 -1.81 -11.59
C ASN A 420 8.93 -1.01 -10.29
N ILE A 421 9.26 0.28 -10.37
CA ILE A 421 9.38 1.16 -9.20
C ILE A 421 8.01 1.39 -8.54
N ASN A 422 6.96 1.59 -9.32
CA ASN A 422 5.61 1.71 -8.74
C ASN A 422 5.14 0.41 -8.09
N LEU A 423 5.49 -0.76 -8.64
CA LEU A 423 5.26 -2.06 -7.99
C LEU A 423 6.07 -2.19 -6.69
N LEU A 424 7.31 -1.68 -6.66
CA LEU A 424 8.09 -1.61 -5.42
C LEU A 424 7.39 -0.73 -4.38
N PHE A 425 6.92 0.47 -4.75
CA PHE A 425 6.24 1.40 -3.84
C PHE A 425 5.00 0.80 -3.18
N LEU A 426 4.26 -0.08 -3.89
CA LEU A 426 3.17 -0.86 -3.31
C LEU A 426 3.61 -1.78 -2.16
N LEU A 427 4.88 -2.16 -2.09
CA LEU A 427 5.40 -3.09 -1.08
C LEU A 427 6.22 -2.38 0.01
N LEU A 428 6.36 -1.06 -0.07
CA LEU A 428 7.02 -0.25 0.96
C LEU A 428 6.05 0.12 2.11
N PRO A 429 6.56 0.41 3.32
CA PRO A 429 5.74 0.90 4.43
C PRO A 429 5.10 2.25 4.09
N GLY A 430 3.87 2.51 4.55
CA GLY A 430 3.08 3.69 4.17
C GLY A 430 2.12 3.45 2.99
N THR A 431 1.68 4.53 2.36
CA THR A 431 0.69 4.53 1.27
C THR A 431 1.37 4.89 -0.04
N SER A 432 1.03 4.23 -1.15
CA SER A 432 1.53 4.61 -2.48
C SER A 432 0.43 5.30 -3.27
N MET A 433 0.82 6.25 -4.13
CA MET A 433 -0.09 6.86 -5.09
C MET A 433 0.23 6.34 -6.49
N ILE A 434 -0.79 5.87 -7.20
CA ILE A 434 -0.63 5.21 -8.49
C ILE A 434 -1.64 5.78 -9.48
N SER A 435 -1.18 6.14 -10.66
CA SER A 435 -2.03 6.58 -11.76
C SER A 435 -2.75 5.40 -12.42
N SER A 436 -4.01 5.60 -12.80
CA SER A 436 -4.76 4.62 -13.57
C SER A 436 -4.10 4.31 -14.92
N GLY A 437 -4.12 3.04 -15.32
CA GLY A 437 -3.48 2.55 -16.54
C GLY A 437 -2.11 1.91 -16.29
N LEU A 438 -1.46 2.20 -15.16
CA LEU A 438 -0.17 1.60 -14.82
C LEU A 438 -0.28 0.06 -14.69
N GLU A 439 -1.40 -0.44 -14.19
CA GLU A 439 -1.72 -1.86 -14.05
C GLU A 439 -1.73 -2.62 -15.39
N VAL A 440 -1.88 -1.90 -16.50
CA VAL A 440 -1.80 -2.45 -17.87
C VAL A 440 -0.59 -1.94 -18.66
N GLY A 441 0.39 -1.32 -17.98
CA GLY A 441 1.63 -0.84 -18.60
C GLY A 441 1.51 0.52 -19.29
N GLN A 442 0.48 1.31 -18.99
CA GLN A 442 0.39 2.70 -19.44
C GLN A 442 1.15 3.61 -18.47
N VAL A 443 2.34 4.02 -18.89
CA VAL A 443 3.30 4.68 -17.99
C VAL A 443 3.52 6.16 -18.30
N LYS A 444 3.12 6.59 -19.50
CA LYS A 444 3.08 8.00 -19.89
C LYS A 444 1.62 8.45 -19.94
N GLN A 445 1.34 9.66 -19.46
CA GLN A 445 0.04 10.34 -19.59
C GLN A 445 -0.27 10.69 -21.06
N GLN A 446 -0.11 9.75 -22.00
CA GLN A 446 -0.82 9.86 -23.25
C GLN A 446 -2.31 9.72 -22.93
N ILE A 447 -3.10 10.63 -23.49
CA ILE A 447 -4.57 10.59 -23.48
C ILE A 447 -5.01 9.37 -24.28
N LEU A 448 -4.80 8.19 -23.73
CA LEU A 448 -5.35 6.96 -24.26
C LEU A 448 -6.67 6.73 -23.54
N ARG A 449 -7.71 6.79 -24.37
CA ARG A 449 -9.11 6.52 -24.03
C ARG A 449 -9.15 5.25 -23.18
N LEU A 450 -9.71 5.33 -21.98
CA LEU A 450 -9.85 4.19 -21.08
C LEU A 450 -11.23 3.58 -21.31
N PRO A 451 -11.40 2.57 -22.19
CA PRO A 451 -12.69 1.93 -22.37
C PRO A 451 -13.07 1.19 -21.08
N VAL A 452 -14.18 1.58 -20.47
CA VAL A 452 -14.68 0.92 -19.27
C VAL A 452 -15.66 -0.20 -19.65
N PHE A 453 -15.37 -1.42 -19.19
CA PHE A 453 -16.21 -2.61 -19.40
C PHE A 453 -16.75 -3.11 -18.07
N LYS A 454 -17.98 -3.63 -18.09
CA LYS A 454 -18.47 -4.42 -16.97
C LYS A 454 -17.70 -5.76 -16.93
N GLY A 455 -16.83 -5.93 -15.94
CA GLY A 455 -16.10 -7.18 -15.69
C GLY A 455 -14.87 -7.44 -16.57
N ALA A 456 -14.37 -6.46 -17.35
CA ALA A 456 -13.10 -6.60 -18.08
C ALA A 456 -12.01 -5.67 -17.49
N PRO A 457 -10.72 -6.06 -17.57
CA PRO A 457 -9.60 -5.18 -17.22
C PRO A 457 -9.62 -3.91 -18.09
N TRP A 458 -9.22 -2.77 -17.52
CA TRP A 458 -9.19 -1.48 -18.23
C TRP A 458 -8.22 -1.47 -19.41
N GLY A 459 -8.44 -0.56 -20.37
CA GLY A 459 -7.55 -0.39 -21.53
C GLY A 459 -7.70 -1.47 -22.61
N SER A 460 -8.75 -2.28 -22.55
CA SER A 460 -8.82 -3.54 -23.31
C SER A 460 -9.15 -3.44 -24.81
N ALA A 461 -9.06 -2.26 -25.43
CA ALA A 461 -9.19 -2.16 -26.89
C ALA A 461 -8.08 -2.95 -27.62
N SER A 462 -6.99 -3.29 -26.94
CA SER A 462 -5.95 -4.21 -27.43
C SER A 462 -5.17 -4.83 -26.27
N VAL A 463 -5.77 -5.78 -25.53
CA VAL A 463 -5.05 -6.54 -24.50
C VAL A 463 -4.10 -7.52 -25.18
N GLU A 464 -2.90 -7.07 -25.51
CA GLU A 464 -1.79 -7.96 -25.82
C GLU A 464 -1.50 -8.88 -24.63
N MET A 465 -0.96 -10.08 -24.87
CA MET A 465 -0.71 -11.08 -23.82
C MET A 465 0.20 -10.54 -22.69
N SER A 466 1.08 -9.59 -22.99
CA SER A 466 1.92 -8.84 -22.04
C SER A 466 1.11 -8.08 -20.99
N SER A 467 0.04 -7.39 -21.40
CA SER A 467 -0.82 -6.59 -20.50
C SER A 467 -1.61 -7.45 -19.50
N LYS A 468 -1.95 -8.70 -19.84
CA LYS A 468 -2.59 -9.64 -18.89
C LYS A 468 -1.65 -10.06 -17.77
N THR A 469 -0.38 -10.30 -18.10
CA THR A 469 0.64 -10.69 -17.12
C THR A 469 0.98 -9.51 -16.21
N LEU A 470 1.04 -8.29 -16.74
CA LEU A 470 1.23 -7.08 -15.93
C LEU A 470 0.05 -6.85 -14.97
N PHE A 471 -1.18 -6.99 -15.46
CA PHE A 471 -2.37 -6.86 -14.64
C PHE A 471 -2.40 -7.89 -13.50
N SER A 472 -2.09 -9.16 -13.80
CA SER A 472 -2.08 -10.22 -12.78
C SER A 472 -0.96 -10.01 -11.75
N THR A 473 0.21 -9.52 -12.19
CA THR A 473 1.32 -9.15 -11.31
C THR A 473 0.91 -8.01 -10.38
N PHE A 474 0.32 -6.94 -10.93
CA PHE A 474 -0.18 -5.82 -10.15
C PHE A 474 -1.21 -6.27 -9.11
N GLN A 475 -2.19 -7.10 -9.52
CA GLN A 475 -3.20 -7.64 -8.62
C GLN A 475 -2.58 -8.44 -7.46
N LYS A 476 -1.58 -9.31 -7.73
CA LYS A 476 -0.85 -10.04 -6.69
C LYS A 476 -0.11 -9.10 -5.74
N VAL A 477 0.54 -8.06 -6.28
CA VAL A 477 1.28 -7.09 -5.47
C VAL A 477 0.35 -6.27 -4.56
N VAL A 478 -0.85 -5.90 -5.04
CA VAL A 478 -1.85 -5.24 -4.20
C VAL A 478 -2.40 -6.20 -3.13
N GLU A 479 -2.67 -7.46 -3.48
CA GLU A 479 -3.10 -8.50 -2.52
C GLU A 479 -2.06 -8.70 -1.41
N LEU A 480 -0.77 -8.71 -1.76
CA LEU A 480 0.33 -8.83 -0.81
C LEU A 480 0.34 -7.71 0.24
N ARG A 481 -0.23 -6.53 -0.03
CA ARG A 481 -0.35 -5.45 0.95
C ARG A 481 -1.20 -5.82 2.15
N GLU A 482 -2.10 -6.81 2.04
CA GLU A 482 -2.89 -7.29 3.18
C GLU A 482 -2.11 -8.26 4.06
N SER A 483 -0.96 -8.76 3.59
CA SER A 483 -0.15 -9.69 4.37
C SER A 483 0.44 -9.00 5.61
N PRO A 484 0.56 -9.72 6.76
CA PRO A 484 1.12 -9.14 7.98
C PRO A 484 2.56 -8.64 7.82
N SER A 485 3.36 -9.29 6.98
CA SER A 485 4.76 -8.91 6.73
C SER A 485 4.89 -7.63 5.90
N ILE A 486 4.03 -7.41 4.89
CA ILE A 486 4.02 -6.14 4.14
C ILE A 486 3.35 -5.02 4.95
N THR A 487 2.32 -5.33 5.75
CA THR A 487 1.61 -4.31 6.55
C THR A 487 2.36 -3.89 7.80
N HIS A 488 2.98 -4.82 8.52
CA HIS A 488 3.55 -4.55 9.84
C HIS A 488 4.98 -5.08 10.00
N GLY A 489 5.52 -5.75 8.99
CA GLY A 489 6.88 -6.27 9.04
C GLY A 489 7.93 -5.19 8.87
N ASN A 490 9.10 -5.48 9.43
CA ASN A 490 10.30 -4.66 9.30
C ASN A 490 10.77 -4.66 7.85
N THR A 491 11.37 -3.55 7.43
CA THR A 491 12.04 -3.42 6.13
C THR A 491 13.54 -3.49 6.37
N GLU A 492 14.22 -4.49 5.81
CA GLU A 492 15.69 -4.56 5.83
C GLU A 492 16.22 -4.54 4.39
N PHE A 493 17.21 -3.68 4.13
CA PHE A 493 17.96 -3.64 2.86
C PHE A 493 19.11 -4.64 2.94
N ILE A 494 19.23 -5.46 1.90
CA ILE A 494 20.29 -6.47 1.82
C ILE A 494 21.40 -5.93 0.93
N LYS A 495 22.59 -5.77 1.53
CA LYS A 495 23.78 -5.36 0.77
C LYS A 495 24.25 -6.51 -0.10
N SER A 496 24.25 -6.28 -1.40
CA SER A 496 24.79 -7.18 -2.42
C SER A 496 26.00 -6.53 -3.10
N ASN A 497 26.88 -7.35 -3.66
CA ASN A 497 27.97 -6.88 -4.54
C ASN A 497 27.46 -6.52 -5.96
N THR A 498 26.16 -6.63 -6.20
CA THR A 498 25.50 -6.38 -7.50
C THR A 498 24.74 -5.06 -7.50
N SER A 499 24.42 -4.55 -8.70
CA SER A 499 23.56 -3.37 -8.90
C SER A 499 22.06 -3.67 -8.72
N VAL A 500 21.70 -4.75 -8.04
CA VAL A 500 20.31 -5.15 -7.79
C VAL A 500 19.88 -4.68 -6.41
N LEU A 501 18.75 -3.97 -6.35
CA LEU A 501 18.13 -3.60 -5.09
C LEU A 501 17.40 -4.81 -4.49
N LEU A 502 17.77 -5.16 -3.25
CA LEU A 502 17.20 -6.26 -2.50
C LEU A 502 16.61 -5.75 -1.18
N ILE A 503 15.30 -5.92 -1.00
CA ILE A 503 14.57 -5.50 0.20
C ILE A 503 13.83 -6.69 0.79
N THR A 504 13.93 -6.89 2.10
CA THR A 504 13.09 -7.86 2.81
C THR A 504 12.01 -7.17 3.61
N ARG A 505 10.82 -7.77 3.60
CA ARG A 505 9.71 -7.43 4.48
C ARG A 505 9.38 -8.66 5.33
N LEU A 506 9.64 -8.58 6.63
CA LEU A 506 9.47 -9.71 7.53
C LEU A 506 8.78 -9.29 8.83
N LYS A 507 7.79 -10.09 9.23
CA LYS A 507 7.19 -10.04 10.56
C LYS A 507 7.34 -11.41 11.20
N ASP A 508 7.86 -11.45 12.42
CA ASP A 508 8.06 -12.70 13.16
C ASP A 508 6.78 -13.55 13.20
N GLY A 509 6.94 -14.86 12.98
CA GLY A 509 5.84 -15.82 12.91
C GLY A 509 5.02 -15.78 11.61
N ASN A 510 5.40 -14.99 10.61
CA ASN A 510 4.76 -14.92 9.30
C ASN A 510 5.78 -15.19 8.18
N PRO A 511 5.34 -15.57 6.96
CA PRO A 511 6.23 -15.64 5.81
C PRO A 511 6.92 -14.30 5.53
N GLY A 512 8.21 -14.34 5.20
CA GLY A 512 8.97 -13.19 4.74
C GLY A 512 8.83 -13.00 3.22
N TYR A 513 8.98 -11.77 2.76
CA TYR A 513 9.00 -11.44 1.34
C TYR A 513 10.33 -10.79 0.97
N LEU A 514 10.99 -11.32 -0.04
CA LEU A 514 12.16 -10.74 -0.68
C LEU A 514 11.72 -10.05 -1.96
N ILE A 515 11.92 -8.74 -2.03
CA ILE A 515 11.64 -7.89 -3.17
C ILE A 515 12.96 -7.61 -3.86
N SER A 516 13.05 -7.97 -5.14
CA SER A 516 14.26 -7.84 -5.96
C SER A 516 13.97 -6.95 -7.16
N LEU A 517 14.83 -5.96 -7.41
CA LEU A 517 14.66 -4.99 -8.49
C LEU A 517 15.99 -4.71 -9.18
N ASN A 518 16.04 -4.95 -10.49
CA ASN A 518 17.14 -4.51 -11.35
C ASN A 518 16.67 -3.34 -12.23
N LEU A 519 17.19 -2.15 -11.96
CA LEU A 519 16.90 -0.93 -12.73
C LEU A 519 17.88 -0.67 -13.88
N ASP A 520 18.90 -1.52 -14.06
CA ASP A 520 19.77 -1.43 -15.23
C ASP A 520 18.97 -1.76 -16.49
N ASP A 521 19.10 -0.97 -17.55
CA ASP A 521 18.41 -1.20 -18.82
C ASP A 521 19.19 -2.13 -19.77
N THR A 522 20.44 -2.47 -19.42
CA THR A 522 21.37 -3.23 -20.26
C THR A 522 21.92 -4.50 -19.62
N ASP A 523 22.27 -4.44 -18.34
CA ASP A 523 23.03 -5.49 -17.68
C ASP A 523 22.15 -6.48 -16.91
N THR A 524 22.42 -7.76 -17.15
CA THR A 524 21.85 -8.85 -16.36
C THR A 524 22.75 -9.12 -15.16
N GLN A 525 22.14 -9.25 -13.99
CA GLN A 525 22.86 -9.52 -12.74
C GLN A 525 22.47 -10.91 -12.20
N GLU A 526 23.42 -11.60 -11.58
CA GLU A 526 23.15 -12.85 -10.87
C GLU A 526 23.12 -12.60 -9.36
N VAL A 527 22.08 -13.08 -8.69
CA VAL A 527 21.88 -12.90 -7.25
C VAL A 527 22.00 -14.25 -6.56
N ASP A 528 22.93 -14.35 -5.60
CA ASP A 528 23.07 -15.51 -4.71
C ASP A 528 22.57 -15.15 -3.30
N LEU A 529 21.47 -15.78 -2.88
CA LEU A 529 20.86 -15.54 -1.57
C LEU A 529 21.72 -16.00 -0.39
N LYS A 530 22.66 -16.94 -0.61
CA LYS A 530 23.60 -17.35 0.44
C LYS A 530 24.62 -16.25 0.72
N GLU A 531 25.16 -15.63 -0.33
CA GLU A 531 26.10 -14.53 -0.20
C GLU A 531 25.43 -13.29 0.38
N ALA A 532 24.19 -13.03 -0.06
CA ALA A 532 23.38 -11.93 0.42
C ALA A 532 22.89 -12.08 1.88
N GLN A 533 23.15 -13.22 2.53
CA GLN A 533 22.83 -13.49 3.95
C GLN A 533 21.35 -13.21 4.32
N VAL A 534 20.41 -13.55 3.44
CA VAL A 534 18.98 -13.35 3.70
C VAL A 534 18.54 -14.26 4.84
N LYS A 535 18.20 -13.66 5.99
CA LYS A 535 17.83 -14.39 7.21
C LYS A 535 16.69 -15.38 6.95
N GLY A 536 16.93 -16.66 7.23
CA GLY A 536 15.93 -17.72 7.14
C GLY A 536 15.56 -18.17 5.72
N ALA A 537 16.18 -17.61 4.67
CA ALA A 537 15.95 -18.06 3.30
C ALA A 537 16.70 -19.40 3.05
N VAL A 538 15.95 -20.46 2.80
CA VAL A 538 16.50 -21.79 2.49
C VAL A 538 15.86 -22.34 1.24
N ASN A 539 16.61 -23.11 0.45
CA ASN A 539 16.24 -23.57 -0.89
C ASN A 539 14.89 -24.32 -0.99
N LYS A 540 14.38 -24.86 0.12
CA LYS A 540 13.14 -25.66 0.14
C LYS A 540 11.87 -24.82 0.30
N ASN A 541 11.99 -23.53 0.61
CA ASN A 541 10.86 -22.68 1.02
C ASN A 541 10.72 -21.40 0.17
N LEU A 542 11.36 -21.33 -0.99
CA LEU A 542 11.29 -20.14 -1.86
C LEU A 542 10.16 -20.28 -2.86
N LYS A 543 9.21 -19.36 -2.85
CA LYS A 543 8.07 -19.35 -3.77
C LYS A 543 7.98 -18.03 -4.51
N LEU A 544 7.93 -18.07 -5.83
CA LEU A 544 7.71 -16.88 -6.64
C LEU A 544 6.23 -16.46 -6.55
N VAL A 545 5.98 -15.24 -6.09
CA VAL A 545 4.63 -14.71 -5.90
C VAL A 545 4.22 -13.76 -7.03
N ALA A 546 5.13 -12.84 -7.39
CA ALA A 546 4.90 -11.86 -8.44
C ALA A 546 6.23 -11.58 -9.14
N SER A 547 6.21 -11.39 -10.45
CA SER A 547 7.41 -11.09 -11.24
C SER A 547 7.06 -10.40 -12.55
N SER A 548 8.03 -9.66 -13.07
CA SER A 548 8.00 -9.20 -14.45
C SER A 548 8.16 -10.38 -15.43
N THR A 549 7.71 -10.19 -16.67
CA THR A 549 7.73 -11.24 -17.71
C THR A 549 9.16 -11.71 -18.00
N ASN A 550 10.07 -10.75 -18.20
CA ASN A 550 11.50 -11.01 -18.45
C ASN A 550 12.18 -11.81 -17.32
N PHE A 551 11.85 -11.56 -16.04
CA PHE A 551 12.38 -12.33 -14.92
C PHE A 551 11.97 -13.81 -15.02
N THR A 552 10.68 -14.03 -15.32
CA THR A 552 10.11 -15.38 -15.40
C THR A 552 10.75 -16.16 -16.54
N GLU A 553 10.90 -15.53 -17.71
CA GLU A 553 11.54 -16.13 -18.88
C GLU A 553 13.00 -16.53 -18.60
N ALA A 554 13.79 -15.64 -18.01
CA ALA A 554 15.20 -15.90 -17.70
C ALA A 554 15.41 -17.01 -16.66
N ASN A 555 14.42 -17.28 -15.81
CA ASN A 555 14.51 -18.27 -14.73
C ASN A 555 13.59 -19.50 -14.94
N THR A 556 13.05 -19.70 -16.14
CA THR A 556 12.12 -20.81 -16.45
C THR A 556 12.63 -22.18 -16.00
N GLY A 557 13.94 -22.46 -16.11
CA GLY A 557 14.54 -23.73 -15.69
C GLY A 557 14.89 -23.82 -14.20
N LYS A 558 14.72 -22.74 -13.44
CA LYS A 558 14.98 -22.64 -11.99
C LYS A 558 13.69 -22.52 -11.17
N ILE A 559 12.55 -22.35 -11.85
CA ILE A 559 11.22 -22.21 -11.24
C ILE A 559 10.39 -23.44 -11.59
N SER A 560 9.91 -24.14 -10.58
CA SER A 560 8.97 -25.26 -10.76
C SER A 560 7.66 -24.74 -11.35
N SER A 561 7.25 -25.25 -12.53
CA SER A 561 6.02 -24.83 -13.20
C SER A 561 4.73 -25.21 -12.45
N GLU A 562 4.79 -26.26 -11.61
CA GLU A 562 3.64 -26.74 -10.83
C GLU A 562 3.44 -25.98 -9.52
N THR A 563 4.55 -25.58 -8.88
CA THR A 563 4.53 -25.01 -7.52
C THR A 563 4.97 -23.55 -7.44
N ASN A 564 5.50 -23.00 -8.55
CA ASN A 564 6.22 -21.73 -8.61
C ASN A 564 7.37 -21.64 -7.60
N ALA A 565 7.88 -22.78 -7.13
CA ALA A 565 9.00 -22.83 -6.20
C ALA A 565 10.31 -22.55 -6.93
N LEU A 566 11.18 -21.74 -6.32
CA LEU A 566 12.55 -21.59 -6.77
C LEU A 566 13.38 -22.76 -6.25
N GLU A 567 13.92 -23.56 -7.16
CA GLU A 567 14.68 -24.77 -6.83
C GLU A 567 16.18 -24.50 -6.56
N ALA A 568 16.60 -23.24 -6.77
CA ALA A 568 17.95 -22.76 -6.52
C ALA A 568 17.94 -21.47 -5.69
N LEU A 569 18.96 -21.31 -4.84
CA LEU A 569 19.24 -20.08 -4.09
C LEU A 569 19.90 -18.99 -4.96
N GLN A 570 20.15 -19.30 -6.23
CA GLN A 570 20.75 -18.41 -7.22
C GLN A 570 19.78 -18.16 -8.37
N PHE A 571 19.45 -16.90 -8.62
CA PHE A 571 18.58 -16.50 -9.71
C PHE A 571 19.17 -15.34 -10.50
N THR A 572 18.68 -15.21 -11.73
CA THR A 572 19.14 -14.20 -12.66
C THR A 572 18.14 -13.05 -12.68
N MET A 573 18.63 -11.82 -12.60
CA MET A 573 17.85 -10.59 -12.70
C MET A 573 18.18 -9.90 -14.04
N PRO A 574 17.36 -10.10 -15.08
CA PRO A 574 17.52 -9.41 -16.36
C PRO A 574 17.41 -7.89 -16.23
N PRO A 575 17.76 -7.12 -17.28
CA PRO A 575 17.58 -5.67 -17.27
C PRO A 575 16.11 -5.31 -17.10
N SER A 576 15.81 -4.22 -16.38
CA SER A 576 14.46 -3.76 -16.08
C SER A 576 13.54 -4.87 -15.54
N SER A 577 13.99 -5.60 -14.51
CA SER A 577 13.24 -6.74 -13.96
C SER A 577 12.87 -6.57 -12.49
N PHE A 578 11.75 -7.19 -12.12
CA PHE A 578 11.16 -7.14 -10.78
C PHE A 578 10.71 -8.54 -10.36
N ALA A 579 10.95 -8.90 -9.10
CA ALA A 579 10.46 -10.15 -8.53
C ALA A 579 10.14 -10.02 -7.04
N VAL A 580 9.13 -10.76 -6.60
CA VAL A 580 8.75 -10.93 -5.20
C VAL A 580 8.75 -12.42 -4.88
N ILE A 581 9.63 -12.81 -3.97
CA ILE A 581 9.83 -14.18 -3.54
C ILE A 581 9.41 -14.30 -2.09
N GLU A 582 8.42 -15.15 -1.82
CA GLU A 582 8.05 -15.53 -0.46
C GLU A 582 9.02 -16.58 0.07
N TYR A 583 9.41 -16.44 1.34
CA TYR A 583 10.23 -17.40 2.05
C TYR A 583 9.74 -17.61 3.47
N VAL A 584 9.77 -18.86 3.94
CA VAL A 584 9.43 -19.19 5.32
C VAL A 584 10.71 -19.28 6.14
N VAL A 585 10.85 -18.40 7.12
CA VAL A 585 11.93 -18.43 8.11
C VAL A 585 11.80 -19.72 8.91
N ALA A 586 12.80 -20.59 8.81
CA ALA A 586 12.86 -21.78 9.66
C ALA A 586 12.91 -21.33 11.13
N SER A 587 12.05 -21.91 11.98
CA SER A 587 12.18 -21.74 13.42
C SER A 587 13.53 -22.36 13.83
N GLU A 588 14.42 -21.54 14.39
CA GLU A 588 15.63 -22.04 15.06
C GLU A 588 15.28 -22.80 16.35
#